data_AF-A0A514WQN8-F1
#
_entry.id   AF-A0A514WQN8-F1
#
_cell.length_a   1.000
_cell.length_b   1.000
_cell.length_c   1.000
_cell.angle_alpha   90.00
_cell.angle_beta   90.00
_cell.angle_gamma   90.00
#
_symmetry.space_group_name_H-M   'P 1'
#
loop_
_entity.id
_entity.type
_entity.pdbx_description
1 polymer ?
#
loop_
_entity_poly.entity_id
_entity_poly.type
_entity_poly.pdbx_seq_one_letter_code
_entity_poly.pdbx_strand_id
1 'polypeptide(L)'
;MSYKRRNDLVEEIVQMQPTLQPFVRDLTSDLMAGSWDLVSYSFERGFEALWDLARVDTSGLLERPLLSLWRQSVELALKSAILDLAGAIHGKPGHDLDKLFQQLLDIRAEEGCVDDDDLARNVRSMIAQVQAFDPFADRFRYPSDRSGKPYVGVAVDLDELFQTHWIITTWCEGAVMELRGDV
;
A
#
# COMPACT_ATOMS: atom_id res chain seq x y z
N MET A 1 24.69 5.47 10.06
CA MET A 1 24.65 5.03 11.48
C MET A 1 23.88 3.71 11.68
N SER A 2 22.78 3.46 10.95
CA SER A 2 22.02 2.21 11.06
C SER A 2 22.80 0.93 10.68
N TYR A 3 23.64 0.99 9.64
CA TYR A 3 24.42 -0.17 9.19
C TYR A 3 25.37 -0.72 10.26
N LYS A 4 26.14 0.17 10.91
CA LYS A 4 27.04 -0.20 12.00
C LYS A 4 26.26 -0.87 13.14
N ARG A 5 25.16 -0.25 13.59
CA ARG A 5 24.31 -0.81 14.65
C ARG A 5 23.76 -2.19 14.28
N ARG A 6 23.36 -2.40 13.02
CA ARG A 6 22.90 -3.72 12.55
C ARG A 6 24.00 -4.77 12.61
N ASN A 7 25.23 -4.43 12.22
CA ASN A 7 26.37 -5.35 12.31
C ASN A 7 26.72 -5.66 13.76
N ASP A 8 26.76 -4.65 14.63
CA ASP A 8 27.00 -4.84 16.07
C ASP A 8 25.96 -5.81 16.68
N LEU A 9 24.69 -5.68 16.29
CA LEU A 9 23.62 -6.60 16.72
C LEU A 9 23.83 -8.03 16.20
N VAL A 10 24.31 -8.20 14.96
CA VAL A 10 24.62 -9.53 14.39
C VAL A 10 25.78 -10.18 15.15
N GLU A 11 26.83 -9.42 15.45
CA GLU A 11 27.97 -9.89 16.24
C GLU A 11 27.53 -10.32 17.65
N GLU A 12 26.68 -9.51 18.30
CA GLU A 12 26.10 -9.82 19.61
C GLU A 12 25.26 -11.11 19.59
N ILE A 13 24.42 -11.30 18.56
CA ILE A 13 23.62 -12.53 18.38
C ILE A 13 24.53 -13.75 18.26
N VAL A 14 25.55 -13.68 17.41
CA VAL A 14 26.48 -14.80 17.17
C VAL A 14 27.22 -15.17 18.45
N GLN A 15 27.70 -14.18 19.20
CA GLN A 15 28.50 -14.39 20.41
C GLN A 15 27.67 -14.85 21.61
N MET A 16 26.53 -14.20 21.86
CA MET A 16 25.78 -14.41 23.10
C MET A 16 24.64 -15.40 22.96
N GLN A 17 24.17 -15.69 21.73
CA GLN A 17 23.00 -16.53 21.45
C GLN A 17 21.82 -16.20 22.38
N PRO A 18 21.39 -14.92 22.44
CA PRO A 18 20.50 -14.47 23.51
C PRO A 18 19.09 -15.07 23.36
N THR A 19 18.48 -15.42 24.49
CA THR A 19 17.04 -15.70 24.55
C THR A 19 16.28 -14.39 24.57
N LEU A 20 15.51 -14.10 23.51
CA LEU A 20 14.71 -12.88 23.42
C LEU A 20 13.39 -13.03 24.20
N GLN A 21 13.04 -11.99 24.95
CA GLN A 21 11.68 -11.82 25.49
C GLN A 21 10.70 -11.45 24.36
N PRO A 22 9.37 -11.50 24.58
CA PRO A 22 8.42 -10.97 23.59
C PRO A 22 8.81 -9.55 23.17
N PHE A 23 9.09 -9.35 21.89
CA PHE A 23 9.65 -8.11 21.34
C PHE A 23 8.62 -7.28 20.54
N VAL A 24 7.45 -7.86 20.25
CA VAL A 24 6.23 -7.15 19.84
C VAL A 24 5.26 -7.21 21.01
N ARG A 25 4.70 -6.06 21.40
CA ARG A 25 3.85 -5.92 22.59
C ARG A 25 2.75 -4.91 22.31
N ASP A 26 1.59 -5.12 22.92
CA ASP A 26 0.52 -4.14 22.90
C ASP A 26 0.96 -2.86 23.63
N LEU A 27 0.64 -1.72 23.04
CA LEU A 27 0.81 -0.42 23.68
C LEU A 27 -0.55 0.05 24.20
N THR A 28 -0.55 0.69 25.38
CA THR A 28 -1.78 1.27 25.97
C THR A 28 -2.29 2.48 25.18
N SER A 29 -1.43 3.07 24.37
CA SER A 29 -1.73 4.19 23.49
C SER A 29 -0.82 4.08 22.26
N ASP A 30 -1.43 3.97 21.09
CA ASP A 30 -0.76 4.03 19.79
C ASP A 30 -1.53 5.03 18.94
N LEU A 31 -0.80 5.97 18.33
CA LEU A 31 -1.35 7.00 17.45
C LEU A 31 -2.13 6.36 16.28
N MET A 32 -1.68 5.20 15.82
CA MET A 32 -2.29 4.48 14.70
C MET A 32 -3.49 3.61 15.12
N ALA A 33 -3.65 3.34 16.43
CA ALA A 33 -4.66 2.42 16.90
C ALA A 33 -6.07 2.96 16.62
N GLY A 34 -6.83 2.22 15.81
CA GLY A 34 -8.20 2.57 15.46
C GLY A 34 -8.34 3.65 14.39
N SER A 35 -7.24 4.16 13.82
CA SER A 35 -7.27 5.16 12.75
C SER A 35 -6.84 4.56 11.41
N TRP A 36 -7.80 4.38 10.50
CA TRP A 36 -7.51 3.91 9.15
C TRP A 36 -6.67 4.91 8.35
N ASP A 37 -6.93 6.20 8.56
CA ASP A 37 -6.20 7.28 7.92
C ASP A 37 -4.71 7.27 8.30
N LEU A 38 -4.42 7.26 9.60
CA LEU A 38 -3.04 7.26 10.09
C LEU A 38 -2.32 5.97 9.69
N VAL A 39 -3.01 4.82 9.72
CA VAL A 39 -2.46 3.56 9.21
C VAL A 39 -2.15 3.66 7.71
N SER A 40 -3.06 4.15 6.87
CA SER A 40 -2.82 4.35 5.44
C SER A 40 -1.60 5.23 5.20
N TYR A 41 -1.56 6.39 5.85
CA TYR A 41 -0.46 7.33 5.75
C TYR A 41 0.88 6.71 6.17
N SER A 42 0.91 5.88 7.22
CA SER A 42 2.13 5.19 7.64
C SER A 42 2.70 4.25 6.55
N PHE A 43 1.83 3.62 5.76
CA PHE A 43 2.23 2.75 4.65
C PHE A 43 2.68 3.55 3.44
N GLU A 44 2.08 4.70 3.17
CA GLU A 44 2.55 5.65 2.15
C GLU A 44 3.97 6.12 2.48
N ARG A 45 4.20 6.57 3.72
CA ARG A 45 5.53 6.97 4.18
C ARG A 45 6.54 5.82 4.14
N GLY A 46 6.10 4.61 4.45
CA GLY A 46 6.92 3.41 4.31
C GLY A 46 7.31 3.12 2.86
N PHE A 47 6.36 3.25 1.93
CA PHE A 47 6.59 3.11 0.49
C PHE A 47 7.62 4.12 0.00
N GLU A 48 7.43 5.41 0.28
CA GLU A 48 8.35 6.48 -0.15
C GLU A 48 9.78 6.25 0.38
N ALA A 49 9.91 5.91 1.67
CA ALA A 49 11.22 5.64 2.27
C ALA A 49 11.91 4.42 1.65
N LEU A 50 11.16 3.36 1.30
CA LEU A 50 11.71 2.19 0.62
C LEU A 50 12.02 2.48 -0.86
N TRP A 51 11.23 3.34 -1.50
CA TRP A 51 11.47 3.79 -2.87
C TRP A 51 12.80 4.54 -2.98
N ASP A 52 13.08 5.47 -2.05
CA ASP A 52 14.37 6.19 -2.00
C ASP A 52 15.56 5.22 -1.90
N LEU A 53 15.42 4.17 -1.10
CA LEU A 53 16.44 3.13 -0.95
C LEU A 53 16.56 2.26 -2.20
N ALA A 54 15.44 1.90 -2.84
CA ALA A 54 15.42 1.10 -4.06
C ALA A 54 16.05 1.85 -5.24
N ARG A 55 15.91 3.18 -5.33
CA ARG A 55 16.52 4.00 -6.39
C ARG A 55 18.05 3.96 -6.41
N VAL A 56 18.67 3.77 -5.26
CA VAL A 56 20.14 3.69 -5.14
C VAL A 56 20.64 2.25 -4.99
N ASP A 57 19.74 1.28 -4.89
CA ASP A 57 20.07 -0.14 -4.84
C ASP A 57 20.37 -0.67 -6.24
N THR A 58 21.55 -1.27 -6.42
CA THR A 58 21.94 -1.90 -7.69
C THR A 58 21.66 -3.40 -7.71
N SER A 59 21.17 -3.98 -6.61
CA SER A 59 20.96 -5.42 -6.50
C SER A 59 19.60 -5.88 -7.04
N GLY A 60 18.61 -4.98 -7.11
CA GLY A 60 17.22 -5.29 -7.46
C GLY A 60 16.47 -6.05 -6.35
N LEU A 61 17.12 -6.32 -5.21
CA LEU A 61 16.54 -7.11 -4.13
C LEU A 61 15.41 -6.36 -3.40
N LEU A 62 15.36 -5.03 -3.55
CA LEU A 62 14.32 -4.19 -2.95
C LEU A 62 13.05 -4.08 -3.80
N GLU A 63 13.06 -4.49 -5.07
CA GLU A 63 11.91 -4.30 -5.98
C GLU A 63 10.66 -5.05 -5.51
N ARG A 64 10.77 -6.32 -5.14
CA ARG A 64 9.62 -7.13 -4.68
C ARG A 64 9.03 -6.66 -3.35
N PRO A 65 9.86 -6.37 -2.31
CA PRO A 65 9.38 -5.70 -1.10
C PRO A 65 8.70 -4.37 -1.40
N LEU A 66 9.29 -3.54 -2.27
CA LEU A 66 8.73 -2.25 -2.66
C LEU A 66 7.36 -2.40 -3.33
N LEU A 67 7.23 -3.29 -4.31
CA LEU A 67 5.96 -3.58 -4.98
C LEU A 67 4.89 -4.10 -4.02
N SER A 68 5.28 -4.94 -3.06
CA SER A 68 4.37 -5.44 -2.02
C SER A 68 3.86 -4.30 -1.13
N LEU A 69 4.75 -3.40 -0.74
CA LEU A 69 4.43 -2.25 0.11
C LEU A 69 3.59 -1.21 -0.64
N TRP A 70 3.96 -0.92 -1.88
CA TRP A 70 3.22 -0.06 -2.80
C TRP A 70 1.76 -0.54 -2.95
N ARG A 71 1.55 -1.83 -3.24
CA ARG A 71 0.21 -2.40 -3.41
C ARG A 71 -0.61 -2.30 -2.13
N GLN A 72 0.01 -2.61 -0.98
CA GLN A 72 -0.64 -2.53 0.32
C GLN A 72 -1.02 -1.08 0.68
N SER A 73 -0.15 -0.12 0.35
CA SER A 73 -0.42 1.31 0.56
C SER A 73 -1.62 1.78 -0.26
N VAL A 74 -1.68 1.44 -1.55
CA VAL A 74 -2.85 1.76 -2.41
C VAL A 74 -4.14 1.13 -1.86
N GLU A 75 -4.09 -0.14 -1.44
CA GLU A 75 -5.24 -0.81 -0.85
C GLU A 75 -5.75 -0.11 0.41
N LEU A 76 -4.83 0.35 1.28
CA LEU A 76 -5.17 1.06 2.50
C LEU A 76 -5.74 2.45 2.23
N ALA A 77 -5.23 3.18 1.23
CA ALA A 77 -5.77 4.49 0.85
C ALA A 77 -7.23 4.38 0.38
N LEU A 78 -7.53 3.41 -0.48
CA LEU A 78 -8.89 3.12 -0.93
C LEU A 78 -9.81 2.76 0.24
N LYS A 79 -9.36 1.87 1.12
CA LYS A 79 -10.14 1.45 2.30
C LYS A 79 -10.36 2.60 3.27
N SER A 80 -9.34 3.41 3.50
CA SER A 80 -9.43 4.59 4.36
C SER A 80 -10.49 5.53 3.82
N ALA A 81 -10.43 5.92 2.54
CA ALA A 81 -11.41 6.81 1.92
C ALA A 81 -12.85 6.28 2.00
N ILE A 82 -13.06 4.99 1.71
CA ILE A 82 -14.40 4.36 1.84
C ILE A 82 -14.90 4.42 3.28
N LEU A 83 -14.06 4.05 4.24
CA LEU A 83 -14.43 4.04 5.66
C LEU A 83 -14.68 5.46 6.19
N ASP A 84 -13.97 6.44 5.66
CA ASP A 84 -14.09 7.82 6.09
C ASP A 84 -15.38 8.50 5.58
N LEU A 85 -15.86 8.08 4.40
CA LEU A 85 -17.10 8.57 3.79
C LEU A 85 -18.33 7.76 4.21
N ALA A 86 -18.24 6.42 4.22
CA ALA A 86 -19.39 5.54 4.43
C ALA A 86 -19.39 4.84 5.80
N GLY A 87 -18.31 4.92 6.58
CA GLY A 87 -18.17 4.24 7.89
C GLY A 87 -18.01 2.71 7.81
N ALA A 88 -18.20 2.10 6.65
CA ALA A 88 -18.08 0.66 6.44
C ALA A 88 -17.70 0.31 4.99
N ILE A 89 -16.98 -0.81 4.82
CA ILE A 89 -16.76 -1.43 3.51
C ILE A 89 -17.87 -2.46 3.29
N HIS A 90 -18.77 -2.22 2.34
CA HIS A 90 -19.84 -3.16 2.01
C HIS A 90 -19.35 -4.35 1.18
N GLY A 91 -19.97 -5.51 1.39
CA GLY A 91 -19.63 -6.75 0.68
C GLY A 91 -18.36 -7.41 1.21
N LYS A 92 -17.60 -8.07 0.32
CA LYS A 92 -16.32 -8.71 0.63
C LYS A 92 -15.29 -8.45 -0.47
N PRO A 93 -14.94 -7.17 -0.73
CA PRO A 93 -13.95 -6.86 -1.76
C PRO A 93 -12.55 -7.41 -1.40
N GLY A 94 -12.24 -7.57 -0.11
CA GLY A 94 -10.99 -8.18 0.33
C GLY A 94 -9.77 -7.35 -0.07
N HIS A 95 -9.03 -7.85 -1.06
CA HIS A 95 -7.82 -7.22 -1.62
C HIS A 95 -8.02 -6.76 -3.08
N ASP A 96 -9.25 -6.83 -3.60
CA ASP A 96 -9.58 -6.51 -4.98
C ASP A 96 -9.69 -4.98 -5.14
N LEU A 97 -8.64 -4.38 -5.73
CA LEU A 97 -8.52 -2.92 -5.85
C LEU A 97 -9.60 -2.33 -6.77
N ASP A 98 -9.99 -3.05 -7.82
CA ASP A 98 -11.04 -2.61 -8.74
C ASP A 98 -12.39 -2.49 -8.03
N LYS A 99 -12.73 -3.48 -7.20
CA LYS A 99 -13.98 -3.45 -6.42
C LYS A 99 -13.97 -2.36 -5.36
N LEU A 100 -12.84 -2.14 -4.69
CA LEU A 100 -12.71 -1.06 -3.72
C LEU A 100 -12.87 0.31 -4.41
N PHE A 101 -12.20 0.52 -5.54
CA PHE A 101 -12.29 1.78 -6.26
C PHE A 101 -13.67 2.03 -6.84
N GLN A 102 -14.32 1.01 -7.40
CA GLN A 102 -15.70 1.14 -7.87
C GLN A 102 -16.65 1.50 -6.72
N GLN A 103 -16.47 0.89 -5.55
CA GLN A 103 -17.27 1.24 -4.37
C GLN A 103 -17.06 2.69 -3.92
N LEU A 104 -15.83 3.21 -3.97
CA LEU A 104 -15.55 4.61 -3.67
C LEU A 104 -16.25 5.55 -4.66
N LEU A 105 -16.25 5.21 -5.95
CA LEU A 105 -16.97 5.97 -6.97
C LEU A 105 -18.49 5.91 -6.78
N ASP A 106 -19.04 4.75 -6.40
CA ASP A 106 -20.47 4.59 -6.14
C ASP A 106 -20.90 5.48 -4.96
N ILE A 107 -20.12 5.51 -3.87
CA ILE A 107 -20.35 6.40 -2.71
C ILE A 107 -20.36 7.87 -3.16
N ARG A 108 -19.37 8.28 -3.96
CA ARG A 108 -19.28 9.65 -4.46
C ARG A 108 -20.45 10.02 -5.37
N ALA A 109 -20.88 9.11 -6.23
CA ALA A 109 -22.02 9.33 -7.10
C ALA A 109 -23.34 9.46 -6.33
N GLU A 110 -23.51 8.72 -5.22
CA GLU A 110 -24.66 8.85 -4.32
C GLU A 110 -24.75 10.23 -3.67
N GLU A 111 -23.59 10.86 -3.39
CA GLU A 111 -23.48 12.23 -2.88
C GLU A 111 -23.50 13.32 -3.97
N GLY A 112 -23.67 12.93 -5.25
CA GLY A 112 -23.85 13.84 -6.38
C GLY A 112 -22.56 14.30 -7.06
N CYS A 113 -21.40 13.74 -6.73
CA CYS A 113 -20.16 13.96 -7.48
C CYS A 113 -20.22 13.30 -8.87
N VAL A 114 -19.55 13.90 -9.85
CA VAL A 114 -19.44 13.39 -11.22
C VAL A 114 -17.98 13.12 -11.54
N ASP A 115 -17.53 11.87 -11.32
CA ASP A 115 -16.15 11.43 -11.55
C ASP A 115 -15.95 10.86 -12.97
N ASP A 116 -16.32 11.62 -14.01
CA ASP A 116 -16.17 11.22 -15.42
C ASP A 116 -15.01 11.91 -16.16
N ASP A 117 -14.24 12.71 -15.41
CA ASP A 117 -13.07 13.43 -15.92
C ASP A 117 -11.91 12.51 -16.32
N ASP A 118 -10.89 13.10 -16.95
CA ASP A 118 -9.70 12.37 -17.39
C ASP A 118 -8.92 11.77 -16.23
N LEU A 119 -8.88 12.43 -15.06
CA LEU A 119 -8.13 11.96 -13.91
C LEU A 119 -8.76 10.70 -13.30
N ALA A 120 -10.07 10.71 -13.04
CA ALA A 120 -10.80 9.55 -12.53
C ALA A 120 -10.70 8.35 -13.48
N ARG A 121 -10.78 8.59 -14.80
CA ARG A 121 -10.56 7.54 -15.82
C ARG A 121 -9.14 6.99 -15.81
N ASN A 122 -8.14 7.85 -15.64
CA ASN A 122 -6.74 7.44 -15.56
C ASN A 122 -6.47 6.62 -14.30
N VAL A 123 -6.96 7.07 -13.13
CA VAL A 123 -6.85 6.33 -11.86
C VAL A 123 -7.50 4.95 -11.98
N ARG A 124 -8.71 4.86 -12.55
CA ARG A 124 -9.38 3.58 -12.84
C ARG A 124 -8.50 2.66 -13.68
N SER A 125 -7.89 3.19 -14.75
CA SER A 125 -7.03 2.41 -15.63
C SER A 125 -5.77 1.91 -14.92
N MET A 126 -5.13 2.74 -14.10
CA MET A 126 -3.95 2.37 -13.32
C MET A 126 -4.26 1.24 -12.32
N ILE A 127 -5.38 1.36 -11.61
CA ILE A 127 -5.84 0.34 -10.66
C ILE A 127 -6.12 -0.99 -11.38
N ALA A 128 -6.83 -0.94 -12.52
CA ALA A 128 -7.16 -2.14 -13.29
C ALA A 128 -5.92 -2.86 -13.81
N GLN A 129 -4.90 -2.12 -14.27
CA GLN A 129 -3.64 -2.71 -14.73
C GLN A 129 -2.93 -3.48 -13.61
N VAL A 130 -2.88 -2.90 -12.41
CA VAL A 130 -2.25 -3.50 -11.24
C VAL A 130 -3.03 -4.71 -10.74
N GLN A 131 -4.36 -4.58 -10.64
CA GLN A 131 -5.24 -5.66 -10.21
C GLN A 131 -5.17 -6.85 -11.17
N ALA A 132 -5.06 -6.61 -12.48
CA ALA A 132 -4.85 -7.67 -13.47
C ALA A 132 -3.48 -8.35 -13.32
N PHE A 133 -2.45 -7.60 -12.92
CA PHE A 133 -1.09 -8.13 -12.74
C PHE A 133 -0.93 -8.99 -11.47
N ASP A 134 -1.50 -8.54 -10.35
CA ASP A 134 -1.47 -9.21 -9.05
C ASP A 134 -2.89 -9.32 -8.42
N PRO A 135 -3.73 -10.23 -8.97
CA PRO A 135 -5.14 -10.31 -8.62
C PRO A 135 -5.41 -10.75 -7.18
N PHE A 136 -4.45 -11.43 -6.54
CA PHE A 136 -4.58 -12.02 -5.22
C PHE A 136 -3.66 -11.41 -4.16
N ALA A 137 -3.00 -10.28 -4.47
CA ALA A 137 -2.05 -9.62 -3.58
C ALA A 137 -0.84 -10.48 -3.20
N ASP A 138 -0.47 -11.47 -4.01
CA ASP A 138 0.44 -12.55 -3.61
C ASP A 138 1.65 -12.68 -4.55
N ARG A 139 1.57 -12.14 -5.77
CA ARG A 139 2.60 -12.28 -6.81
C ARG A 139 3.94 -11.65 -6.43
N PHE A 140 3.91 -10.57 -5.66
CA PHE A 140 5.13 -9.90 -5.21
C PHE A 140 5.81 -10.61 -4.04
N ARG A 141 5.05 -11.43 -3.29
CA ARG A 141 5.47 -12.08 -2.04
C ARG A 141 5.92 -13.52 -2.23
N TYR A 142 5.35 -14.22 -3.20
CA TYR A 142 5.63 -15.63 -3.44
C TYR A 142 6.29 -15.86 -4.80
N PRO A 143 7.14 -16.89 -4.93
CA PRO A 143 7.78 -17.24 -6.20
C PRO A 143 6.83 -17.96 -7.17
N SER A 144 5.69 -18.46 -6.68
CA SER A 144 4.72 -19.26 -7.44
C SER A 144 3.30 -18.99 -6.97
N ASP A 145 2.33 -19.29 -7.83
CA ASP A 145 0.91 -19.25 -7.47
C ASP A 145 0.52 -20.41 -6.53
N ARG A 146 -0.76 -20.41 -6.11
CA ARG A 146 -1.32 -21.45 -5.22
C ARG A 146 -1.32 -22.87 -5.81
N SER A 147 -1.17 -23.01 -7.13
CA SER A 147 -1.02 -24.29 -7.81
C SER A 147 0.44 -24.75 -7.90
N GLY A 148 1.38 -23.93 -7.43
CA GLY A 148 2.82 -24.19 -7.52
C GLY A 148 3.44 -23.77 -8.87
N LYS A 149 2.67 -23.11 -9.74
CA LYS A 149 3.20 -22.63 -11.02
C LYS A 149 4.08 -21.39 -10.77
N PRO A 150 5.34 -21.38 -11.22
CA PRO A 150 6.23 -20.24 -11.03
C PRO A 150 5.69 -18.97 -11.69
N TYR A 151 5.84 -17.84 -11.01
CA TYR A 151 5.57 -16.55 -11.61
C TYR A 151 6.70 -16.15 -12.56
N VAL A 152 6.34 -15.45 -13.64
CA VAL A 152 7.32 -14.77 -14.50
C VAL A 152 7.96 -13.63 -13.70
N GLY A 153 9.24 -13.37 -13.96
CA GLY A 153 9.97 -12.24 -13.40
C GLY A 153 9.23 -10.92 -13.60
N VAL A 154 9.53 -9.95 -12.73
CA VAL A 154 8.95 -8.61 -12.77
C VAL A 154 10.06 -7.64 -13.14
N ALA A 155 9.74 -6.69 -14.01
CA ALA A 155 10.52 -5.49 -14.22
C ALA A 155 9.64 -4.31 -13.83
N VAL A 156 10.21 -3.31 -13.17
CA VAL A 156 9.48 -2.15 -12.68
C VAL A 156 10.24 -0.88 -13.03
N ASP A 157 9.53 0.09 -13.60
CA ASP A 157 9.99 1.46 -13.64
C ASP A 157 9.66 2.11 -12.29
N LEU A 158 10.70 2.46 -11.52
CA LEU A 158 10.51 3.01 -10.18
C LEU A 158 9.88 4.41 -10.23
N ASP A 159 10.15 5.22 -11.26
CA ASP A 159 9.62 6.57 -11.34
C ASP A 159 8.12 6.52 -11.68
N GLU A 160 7.72 5.65 -12.61
CA GLU A 160 6.29 5.41 -12.90
C GLU A 160 5.55 4.76 -11.72
N LEU A 161 6.20 3.88 -10.95
CA LEU A 161 5.62 3.29 -9.74
C LEU A 161 5.28 4.37 -8.70
N PHE A 162 6.20 5.31 -8.47
CA PHE A 162 5.99 6.43 -7.56
C PHE A 162 4.89 7.37 -8.05
N GLN A 163 4.90 7.74 -9.33
CA GLN A 163 3.87 8.60 -9.91
C GLN A 163 2.48 7.97 -9.80
N THR A 164 2.37 6.67 -10.11
CA THR A 164 1.11 5.94 -10.02
C THR A 164 0.63 5.86 -8.58
N HIS A 165 1.53 5.61 -7.61
CA HIS A 165 1.21 5.65 -6.19
C HIS A 165 0.58 6.99 -5.81
N TRP A 166 1.31 8.07 -6.06
CA TRP A 166 0.92 9.43 -5.69
C TRP A 166 -0.41 9.84 -6.32
N ILE A 167 -0.60 9.56 -7.61
CA ILE A 167 -1.84 9.88 -8.32
C ILE A 167 -3.04 9.17 -7.68
N ILE A 168 -2.91 7.88 -7.35
CA ILE A 168 -4.02 7.11 -6.77
C ILE A 168 -4.31 7.56 -5.34
N THR A 169 -3.29 7.71 -4.49
CA THR A 169 -3.50 8.06 -3.07
C THR A 169 -4.01 9.48 -2.91
N THR A 170 -3.46 10.45 -3.65
CA THR A 170 -3.96 11.83 -3.66
C THR A 170 -5.38 11.92 -4.22
N TRP A 171 -5.74 11.11 -5.23
CA TRP A 171 -7.13 11.06 -5.69
C TRP A 171 -8.06 10.57 -4.57
N CYS A 172 -7.67 9.53 -3.82
CA CYS A 172 -8.46 9.03 -2.68
C CYS A 172 -8.64 10.11 -1.60
N GLU A 173 -7.58 10.85 -1.27
CA GLU A 173 -7.62 11.95 -0.29
C GLU A 173 -8.52 13.10 -0.78
N GLY A 174 -8.32 13.56 -2.01
CA GLY A 174 -9.14 14.61 -2.62
C GLY A 174 -10.61 14.22 -2.69
N ALA A 175 -10.89 12.95 -2.98
CA ALA A 175 -12.23 12.40 -2.98
C ALA A 175 -12.95 12.53 -1.62
N VAL A 176 -12.21 12.38 -0.53
CA VAL A 176 -12.72 12.58 0.83
C VAL A 176 -12.91 14.07 1.13
N MET A 177 -11.90 14.88 0.85
CA MET A 177 -11.90 16.32 1.17
C MET A 177 -13.05 17.06 0.48
N GLU A 178 -13.30 16.75 -0.79
CA GLU A 178 -14.38 17.37 -1.58
C GLU A 178 -15.76 17.14 -0.95
N LEU A 179 -16.04 15.91 -0.52
CA LEU A 179 -17.32 15.57 0.11
C LEU A 179 -17.46 16.10 1.54
N ARG A 180 -16.35 16.30 2.24
CA ARG A 180 -16.36 16.94 3.57
C ARG A 180 -16.53 18.45 3.51
N GLY A 181 -16.31 19.06 2.34
CA GLY A 181 -16.29 20.51 2.18
C GLY A 181 -15.02 21.16 2.73
N ASP A 182 -13.92 20.40 2.80
CA ASP A 182 -12.60 20.85 3.29
C ASP A 182 -11.71 21.43 2.16
N VAL A 183 -12.32 21.82 1.03
CA VAL A 183 -11.65 22.34 -0.18
C VAL A 183 -11.75 23.86 -0.31
#